data_AF-A0A921ELZ1-F1
#
_entry.id   AF-A0A921ELZ1-F1
#
_cell.length_a   1.000
_cell.length_b   1.000
_cell.length_c   1.000
_cell.angle_alpha   90.00
_cell.angle_beta   90.00
_cell.angle_gamma   90.00
#
_symmetry.space_group_name_H-M   'P 1'
#
loop_
_entity.id
_entity.type
_entity.pdbx_description
1 polymer ?
#
loop_
_entity_poly.entity_id
_entity_poly.type
_entity_poly.pdbx_seq_one_letter_code
_entity_poly.pdbx_strand_id
1 'polypeptide(L)'
;MACMEAFATGCVPIIAKCPLSSTSSYALSPNNLFPAGRSEILSQRIDYWINHPQDLKMMSANYQNYAKSLTVQFSAKKVLTMMKNAQKNYLSN
;
A
#
# COMPACT_ATOMS: atom_id res chain seq x y z
N MET A 1 -9.84 2.31 -5.60
CA MET A 1 -10.56 1.95 -4.36
C MET A 1 -10.37 0.47 -4.03
N ALA A 2 -10.59 -0.44 -4.99
CA ALA A 2 -10.46 -1.90 -4.81
C ALA A 2 -9.21 -2.40 -4.05
N CYS A 3 -8.02 -1.84 -4.28
CA CYS A 3 -6.80 -2.32 -3.62
C CYS A 3 -6.83 -2.10 -2.09
N MET A 4 -7.24 -0.92 -1.63
CA MET A 4 -7.32 -0.61 -0.19
C MET A 4 -8.40 -1.43 0.51
N GLU A 5 -9.54 -1.63 -0.16
CA GLU A 5 -10.64 -2.46 0.36
C GLU A 5 -10.20 -3.91 0.53
N ALA A 6 -9.55 -4.48 -0.49
CA ALA A 6 -9.08 -5.87 -0.45
C ALA A 6 -8.10 -6.12 0.71
N PHE A 7 -7.13 -5.24 0.91
CA PHE A 7 -6.13 -5.47 1.96
C PHE A 7 -6.66 -5.09 3.36
N ALA A 8 -7.67 -4.22 3.46
CA ALA A 8 -8.37 -3.96 4.72
C ALA A 8 -9.16 -5.20 5.20
N THR A 9 -9.67 -6.02 4.28
CA THR A 9 -10.35 -7.28 4.61
C THR A 9 -9.40 -8.45 4.85
N GLY A 10 -8.08 -8.24 4.76
CA GLY A 10 -7.07 -9.27 5.02
C GLY A 10 -6.53 -9.97 3.77
N CYS A 11 -6.86 -9.52 2.56
CA CYS A 11 -6.17 -10.02 1.37
C CYS A 11 -4.72 -9.51 1.33
N VAL A 12 -3.81 -10.34 0.85
CA VAL A 12 -2.41 -9.97 0.61
C VAL A 12 -2.25 -9.67 -0.88
N PRO A 13 -2.17 -8.39 -1.29
CA PRO A 13 -2.21 -8.02 -2.70
C PRO A 13 -0.85 -8.27 -3.40
N ILE A 14 -0.90 -8.62 -4.68
CA ILE A 14 0.26 -8.58 -5.58
C ILE A 14 -0.02 -7.47 -6.60
N ILE A 15 0.74 -6.39 -6.52
CA ILE A 15 0.40 -5.10 -7.15
C ILE A 15 1.32 -4.86 -8.35
N ALA A 16 0.72 -4.46 -9.47
CA ALA A 16 1.47 -4.08 -10.66
C ALA A 16 2.18 -2.74 -10.44
N LYS A 17 3.49 -2.71 -10.69
CA LYS A 17 4.31 -1.50 -10.76
C LYS A 17 4.20 -0.91 -12.15
N CYS A 18 3.59 0.26 -12.24
CA CYS A 18 3.45 1.05 -13.47
C CYS A 18 3.68 2.53 -13.14
N PRO A 19 4.34 3.31 -14.01
CA PRO A 19 4.60 4.74 -13.76
C PRO A 19 3.35 5.57 -13.46
N LEU A 20 2.21 5.18 -14.06
CA LEU A 20 0.94 5.90 -13.92
C LEU A 20 0.07 5.38 -12.76
N SER A 21 0.55 4.41 -11.98
CA SER A 21 -0.23 3.76 -10.93
C SER A 21 0.34 4.01 -9.54
N SER A 22 -0.40 4.80 -8.75
CA SER A 22 -0.09 5.06 -7.34
C SER A 22 -0.30 3.84 -6.44
N THR A 23 -1.06 2.83 -6.86
CA THR A 23 -1.33 1.65 -6.03
C THR A 23 -0.07 0.86 -5.71
N SER A 24 0.98 0.96 -6.55
CA SER A 24 2.28 0.33 -6.30
C SER A 24 2.93 0.81 -4.99
N SER A 25 2.62 2.02 -4.54
CA SER A 25 3.08 2.57 -3.26
C SER A 25 2.49 1.86 -2.03
N TYR A 26 1.43 1.06 -2.19
CA TYR A 26 0.84 0.29 -1.09
C TYR A 26 1.54 -1.06 -0.86
N ALA A 27 2.48 -1.48 -1.71
CA ALA A 27 3.18 -2.74 -1.54
C ALA A 27 4.11 -2.69 -0.31
N LEU A 28 3.87 -3.55 0.67
CA LEU A 28 4.68 -3.65 1.90
C LEU A 28 5.96 -4.48 1.74
N SER A 29 6.09 -5.24 0.64
CA SER A 29 7.25 -6.10 0.36
C SER A 29 7.46 -6.26 -1.15
N PRO A 30 8.70 -6.53 -1.61
CA PRO A 30 8.96 -6.91 -3.00
C PRO A 30 8.11 -8.09 -3.49
N ASN A 31 7.71 -9.00 -2.60
CA ASN A 31 6.83 -10.13 -2.94
C ASN A 31 5.38 -9.74 -3.24
N ASN A 32 5.01 -8.50 -2.91
CA ASN A 32 3.71 -7.91 -3.23
C ASN A 32 3.78 -6.99 -4.44
N LEU A 33 4.89 -7.00 -5.19
CA LEU A 33 5.11 -6.12 -6.32
C LEU A 33 5.64 -6.90 -7.53
N PHE A 34 5.11 -6.59 -8.71
CA PHE A 34 5.61 -7.10 -9.98
C PHE A 34 5.57 -6.01 -11.06
N PRO A 35 6.46 -6.01 -12.07
CA PRO A 35 6.37 -5.05 -13.17
C PRO A 35 5.13 -5.31 -14.04
N ALA A 36 4.39 -4.26 -14.39
CA ALA A 36 3.22 -4.41 -15.27
C ALA A 36 3.59 -5.09 -16.60
N GLY A 37 2.76 -6.02 -17.06
CA GLY A 37 2.99 -6.80 -18.27
C GLY A 37 3.95 -8.00 -18.11
N ARG A 38 4.54 -8.22 -16.94
CA ARG A 38 5.44 -9.35 -16.65
C ARG A 38 4.70 -10.49 -15.93
N SER A 39 3.95 -11.27 -16.70
CA SER A 39 3.14 -12.40 -16.19
C SER A 39 3.97 -13.48 -15.50
N GLU A 40 5.20 -13.69 -15.94
CA GLU A 40 6.16 -14.63 -15.38
C GLU A 40 6.55 -14.25 -13.95
N ILE A 41 6.76 -12.95 -13.68
CA ILE A 41 7.06 -12.45 -12.34
C ILE A 41 5.80 -12.51 -11.47
N LEU A 42 4.63 -12.19 -12.03
CA LEU A 42 3.36 -12.32 -11.31
C LEU A 42 3.15 -13.75 -10.81
N SER A 43 3.35 -14.76 -11.66
CA SER A 43 3.26 -16.18 -11.28
C SER A 43 4.19 -16.48 -10.11
N GLN A 44 5.47 -16.10 -10.20
CA GLN A 44 6.44 -16.33 -9.13
C GLN A 44 6.02 -15.71 -7.79
N ARG A 45 5.40 -14.53 -7.80
CA ARG A 45 4.87 -13.90 -6.57
C ARG A 45 3.68 -14.66 -6.01
N ILE A 46 2.78 -15.16 -6.87
CA ILE A 46 1.65 -16.00 -6.46
C ILE A 46 2.18 -17.28 -5.83
N ASP A 47 3.10 -17.97 -6.49
CA ASP A 47 3.72 -19.21 -6.02
C ASP A 47 4.43 -19.03 -4.68
N TYR A 48 5.11 -17.90 -4.47
CA TYR A 48 5.72 -17.57 -3.19
C TYR A 48 4.69 -17.59 -2.05
N TRP A 49 3.57 -16.90 -2.20
CA TRP A 49 2.55 -16.83 -1.15
C TRP A 49 1.81 -18.16 -0.93
N ILE A 50 1.60 -18.95 -1.98
CA ILE A 50 1.03 -20.30 -1.86
C ILE A 50 1.95 -21.21 -1.02
N ASN A 51 3.26 -21.12 -1.24
CA ASN A 51 4.25 -21.96 -0.56
C ASN A 51 4.61 -21.49 0.86
N HIS A 52 4.21 -20.28 1.27
CA HIS A 52 4.53 -19.69 2.58
C HIS A 52 3.26 -19.26 3.35
N PRO A 53 2.39 -20.20 3.77
CA PRO A 53 1.10 -19.87 4.38
C PRO A 53 1.22 -19.13 5.72
N GLN A 54 2.28 -19.38 6.49
CA GLN A 54 2.51 -18.66 7.75
C GLN A 54 2.90 -17.20 7.50
N ASP A 55 3.80 -16.96 6.55
CA ASP A 55 4.18 -15.62 6.13
C ASP A 55 2.99 -14.87 5.53
N LEU A 56 2.15 -15.56 4.75
CA LEU A 56 0.92 -15.01 4.18
C LEU A 56 -0.03 -14.53 5.28
N LYS A 57 -0.23 -15.33 6.32
CA LYS A 57 -1.08 -14.98 7.46
C LYS A 57 -0.55 -13.77 8.22
N MET A 58 0.77 -13.72 8.47
CA MET A 58 1.41 -12.57 9.10
C MET A 58 1.29 -11.31 8.22
N MET A 59 1.52 -11.45 6.92
CA MET A 59 1.42 -10.35 5.96
C MET A 59 -0.02 -9.82 5.85
N SER A 60 -1.02 -10.69 5.92
CA SER A 60 -2.43 -10.31 5.98
C SER A 60 -2.70 -9.37 7.16
N ALA A 61 -2.26 -9.73 8.36
CA ALA A 61 -2.38 -8.88 9.53
C ALA A 61 -1.62 -7.55 9.37
N ASN A 62 -0.44 -7.56 8.75
CA ASN A 62 0.33 -6.36 8.46
C ASN A 62 -0.42 -5.40 7.53
N TYR A 63 -1.03 -5.91 6.46
CA TYR A 63 -1.85 -5.13 5.54
C TYR A 63 -3.11 -4.55 6.21
N GLN A 64 -3.79 -5.32 7.05
CA GLN A 64 -4.95 -4.82 7.80
C GLN A 64 -4.54 -3.70 8.78
N ASN A 65 -3.38 -3.84 9.43
CA ASN A 65 -2.84 -2.79 10.28
C ASN A 65 -2.42 -1.56 9.47
N TYR A 66 -1.83 -1.75 8.30
CA TYR A 66 -1.49 -0.66 7.40
C TYR A 66 -2.74 0.09 6.91
N ALA A 67 -3.85 -0.61 6.62
CA ALA A 67 -5.12 0.00 6.24
C ALA A 67 -5.66 0.99 7.29
N LYS A 68 -5.46 0.70 8.58
CA LYS A 68 -5.86 1.61 9.67
C LYS A 68 -5.12 2.96 9.64
N SER A 69 -3.97 3.04 8.97
CA SER A 69 -3.23 4.30 8.79
C SER A 69 -3.73 5.16 7.62
N LEU A 70 -4.55 4.58 6.73
CA LEU A 70 -5.03 5.21 5.50
C LEU A 70 -6.47 5.76 5.61
N THR A 71 -6.95 6.00 6.83
CA THR A 71 -8.31 6.51 7.03
C THR A 71 -8.44 7.96 6.59
N VAL A 72 -9.68 8.37 6.27
CA VAL A 72 -10.02 9.76 5.96
C VAL A 72 -9.61 10.70 7.09
N GLN A 73 -9.76 10.28 8.35
CA GLN A 73 -9.37 11.08 9.51
C GLN A 73 -7.86 11.34 9.56
N PHE A 74 -7.02 10.34 9.28
CA PHE A 74 -5.57 10.53 9.20
C PHE A 74 -5.19 11.42 8.02
N SER A 75 -5.83 11.24 6.88
CA SER A 75 -5.63 12.10 5.70
C SER A 75 -5.98 13.57 6.00
N ALA A 76 -7.12 13.83 6.64
CA ALA A 76 -7.52 15.17 7.06
C ALA A 76 -6.52 15.81 8.02
N LYS A 77 -6.03 15.05 9.01
CA LYS A 77 -4.98 15.53 9.94
C LYS A 77 -3.69 15.90 9.19
N LYS A 78 -3.24 15.09 8.21
CA LYS A 78 -2.06 15.40 7.40
C LYS A 78 -2.22 16.68 6.59
N VAL A 79 -3.38 16.87 5.96
CA VAL A 79 -3.68 18.10 5.19
C VAL A 79 -3.68 19.33 6.09
N LEU A 80 -4.31 19.25 7.27
CA LEU A 80 -4.32 20.36 8.24
C LEU A 80 -2.90 20.74 8.69
N THR A 81 -2.05 19.76 8.97
CA THR A 81 -0.64 20.00 9.32
C THR A 81 0.12 20.67 8.17
N MET A 82 -0.06 20.18 6.94
CA MET A 82 0.56 20.77 5.76
C MET A 82 0.15 22.25 5.58
N MET A 83 -1.14 22.57 5.73
CA MET A 83 -1.65 23.94 5.63
C MET A 83 -1.09 24.87 6.71
N LYS A 84 -1.05 24.41 7.97
CA LYS A 84 -0.45 25.18 9.09
C LYS A 84 1.03 25.47 8.84
N ASN A 85 1.76 24.50 8.31
CA ASN A 85 3.18 24.67 7.97
C ASN A 85 3.36 25.67 6.83
N ALA A 86 2.52 25.60 5.80
CA ALA A 86 2.57 26.54 4.68
C ALA A 86 2.30 27.98 5.14
N GLN A 87 1.29 28.18 6.01
CA GLN A 87 1.00 29.49 6.60
C GLN A 87 2.18 30.01 7.42
N LYS A 88 2.76 29.17 8.28
CA LYS A 88 3.94 29.56 9.08
C LYS A 88 5.10 29.99 8.19
N ASN A 89 5.42 29.20 7.17
CA ASN A 89 6.51 29.49 6.23
C ASN A 89 6.27 30.79 5.47
N TYR A 90 5.03 31.09 5.09
CA TYR A 90 4.68 32.35 4.43
C TYR A 90 4.88 33.57 5.34
N LEU A 91 4.56 33.46 6.63
CA LEU A 91 4.71 34.55 7.60
C LEU A 91 6.16 34.76 8.08
N SER A 92 7.03 33.77 7.87
CA SER A 92 8.46 33.83 8.21
C SER A 92 9.38 34.16 7.03
N ASN A 93 8.81 34.44 5.85
CA ASN A 93 9.48 35.09 4.72
C ASN A 93 8.98 36.54 4.59
#